data_AF-A0A6V7H066-F1
#
_entry.id   AF-A0A6V7H066-F1
#
_cell.length_a   1.000
_cell.length_b   1.000
_cell.length_c   1.000
_cell.angle_alpha   90.00
_cell.angle_beta   90.00
_cell.angle_gamma   90.00
#
_symmetry.space_group_name_H-M   'P 1'
#
loop_
_entity.id
_entity.type
_entity.pdbx_description
1 polymer ?
#
loop_
_entity_poly.entity_id
_entity_poly.type
_entity_poly.pdbx_seq_one_letter_code
_entity_poly.pdbx_strand_id
1 'polypeptide(L)'
;MLLTRKRIPSTYPYRVEDARWTIKDKLEQYRGILKLYAREKKIRWQDAAKLRRKITWQLNAYERDVNDYRQIVNEITRATPKGRAYSLLRSRKNLRLKYHGRETENVCDSIYEENHRKRCRLDQLRCEKKRKMKRCFELQVEHAELCNVYEREKDAPWTLDREQQRLVSRYQKSIARQNAAKAINVTYTCMVEILRKDAVHRESLLDTLKQNRTSQCKVILRTTIMGQLATEETNDVESKYKRIAQNVWTNMKERERTLAFVREQVDDLWSFARSLVRTESEPILTRGIIRAGVASNEALEKQITSLEEIFGRVKDSLLVHSYRELLSRLEERTKQRTRLLEQFDRNVRERDSLLSKKDEALSALSNFEHSLVASVEEYNADKSILLERIAMQKKRELERKNLKKERGELLMDVRAALQNMVAMLVCVKRGDRVAAKRPTEESDVPTTIEKMEAEGLALLSTVGRKVGALFGMSNFEFDKDREEKAKDLYQTYVSNYRSKIKFEDEAEAEPTGLIVEHEAIDSSVPTRAEIKLKSKRAVEARSRLE
;
A
#
# COMPACT_ATOMS: atom_id res chain seq x y z
N MET A 1 74.31 6.85 50.20
CA MET A 1 73.72 8.19 50.38
C MET A 1 72.20 8.09 50.23
N LEU A 2 71.46 8.54 51.24
CA LEU A 2 70.00 8.59 51.21
C LEU A 2 69.55 9.86 50.47
N LEU A 3 68.81 9.71 49.36
CA LEU A 3 68.17 10.85 48.69
C LEU A 3 66.67 10.85 48.99
N THR A 4 66.28 11.79 49.84
CA THR A 4 64.91 12.00 50.31
C THR A 4 64.01 12.49 49.18
N ARG A 5 62.92 11.75 48.89
CA ARG A 5 61.87 12.22 47.99
C ARG A 5 61.04 13.31 48.69
N LYS A 6 61.27 14.58 48.33
CA LYS A 6 60.33 15.67 48.63
C LYS A 6 58.95 15.32 48.03
N ARG A 7 57.91 15.23 48.86
CA ARG A 7 56.52 15.24 48.39
C ARG A 7 56.17 16.67 47.96
N ILE A 8 55.67 16.81 46.74
CA ILE A 8 55.05 18.05 46.27
C ILE A 8 53.58 18.01 46.69
N PRO A 9 53.05 19.01 47.42
CA PRO A 9 51.61 19.12 47.66
C PRO A 9 50.92 19.54 46.35
N SER A 10 49.95 18.75 45.91
CA SER A 10 49.15 18.99 44.72
C SER A 10 47.87 19.75 45.09
N THR A 11 47.83 21.06 44.89
CA THR A 11 46.68 21.91 45.19
C THR A 11 45.87 22.26 43.93
N TYR A 12 44.63 21.75 43.89
CA TYR A 12 43.50 22.13 43.01
C TYR A 12 43.58 21.76 41.50
N PRO A 13 42.43 21.73 40.77
CA PRO A 13 41.02 21.85 41.19
C PRO A 13 40.11 20.66 40.80
N TYR A 14 38.85 20.73 41.26
CA TYR A 14 37.64 20.03 40.80
C TYR A 14 37.77 18.89 39.77
N ARG A 15 37.44 17.67 40.22
CA ARG A 15 37.15 16.53 39.37
C ARG A 15 35.78 16.70 38.72
N VAL A 16 35.74 17.14 37.46
CA VAL A 16 34.50 17.14 36.67
C VAL A 16 34.09 15.68 36.41
N GLU A 17 33.05 15.23 37.11
CA GLU A 17 32.41 13.93 36.82
C GLU A 17 31.45 14.10 35.65
N ASP A 18 32.01 14.23 34.45
CA ASP A 18 31.25 14.19 33.21
C ASP A 18 30.58 12.81 33.06
N ALA A 19 29.26 12.77 33.24
CA ALA A 19 28.43 11.58 33.23
C ALA A 19 28.45 10.82 31.88
N ARG A 20 29.04 11.41 30.84
CA ARG A 20 29.23 10.78 29.53
C ARG A 20 30.39 9.77 29.48
N TRP A 21 31.27 9.73 30.49
CA TRP A 21 32.47 8.91 30.48
C TRP A 21 32.42 7.82 31.56
N THR A 22 32.05 6.62 31.14
CA THR A 22 31.97 5.44 32.02
C THR A 22 33.35 5.11 32.61
N ILE A 23 33.37 4.51 33.80
CA ILE A 23 34.63 4.05 34.45
C ILE A 23 35.38 3.06 33.54
N LYS A 24 34.65 2.29 32.71
CA LYS A 24 35.20 1.41 31.67
C LYS A 24 36.03 2.18 30.63
N ASP A 25 35.52 3.28 30.09
CA ASP A 25 36.21 4.07 29.04
C ASP A 25 37.50 4.68 29.57
N LYS A 26 37.48 5.19 30.82
CA LYS A 26 38.67 5.69 31.51
C LYS A 26 39.71 4.58 31.69
N LEU A 27 39.30 3.38 32.11
CA LEU A 27 40.19 2.21 32.21
C LEU A 27 40.74 1.77 30.84
N GLU A 28 39.96 1.88 29.77
CA GLU A 28 40.37 1.51 28.42
C GLU A 28 41.40 2.50 27.84
N GLN A 29 41.24 3.79 28.11
CA GLN A 29 42.25 4.81 27.80
C GLN A 29 43.53 4.63 28.62
N TYR A 30 43.46 4.34 29.92
CA TYR A 30 44.65 4.01 30.72
C TYR A 30 45.36 2.75 30.19
N ARG A 31 44.62 1.72 29.75
CA ARG A 31 45.18 0.55 29.04
C ARG A 31 45.83 0.95 27.72
N GLY A 32 45.25 1.89 26.97
CA GLY A 32 45.84 2.47 25.76
C GLY A 32 47.18 3.17 26.02
N ILE A 33 47.23 4.05 27.03
CA ILE A 33 48.45 4.75 27.45
C ILE A 33 49.52 3.77 27.91
N LEU A 34 49.16 2.73 28.69
CA LEU A 34 50.09 1.68 29.11
C LEU A 34 50.65 0.88 27.92
N LYS A 35 49.83 0.56 26.90
CA LYS A 35 50.28 -0.07 25.65
C LYS A 35 51.25 0.83 24.88
N LEU A 36 50.98 2.14 24.78
CA LEU A 36 51.87 3.11 24.14
C LEU A 36 53.21 3.20 24.89
N TYR A 37 53.21 3.31 26.21
CA TYR A 37 54.42 3.36 27.02
C TYR A 37 55.25 2.06 26.93
N ALA A 38 54.59 0.90 26.90
CA ALA A 38 55.26 -0.39 26.66
C ALA A 38 55.90 -0.46 25.25
N ARG A 39 55.23 0.08 24.23
CA ARG A 39 55.77 0.19 22.86
C ARG A 39 56.96 1.14 22.80
N GLU A 40 56.87 2.31 23.42
CA GLU A 40 57.98 3.28 23.48
C GLU A 40 59.19 2.70 24.21
N LYS A 41 58.99 2.04 25.35
CA LYS A 41 60.05 1.32 26.08
C LYS A 41 60.73 0.27 25.20
N LYS A 42 59.97 -0.49 24.39
CA LYS A 42 60.51 -1.46 23.42
C LYS A 42 61.33 -0.80 22.32
N ILE A 43 60.89 0.34 21.78
CA ILE A 43 61.63 1.14 20.79
C ILE A 43 62.96 1.65 21.38
N ARG A 44 62.92 2.30 22.56
CA ARG A 44 64.13 2.78 23.26
C ARG A 44 65.14 1.65 23.52
N TRP A 45 64.68 0.45 23.88
CA TRP A 45 65.55 -0.73 24.01
C TRP A 45 66.18 -1.18 22.68
N GLN A 46 65.40 -1.19 21.60
CA GLN A 46 65.92 -1.52 20.26
C GLN A 46 66.95 -0.49 19.78
N ASP A 47 66.74 0.80 20.02
CA ASP A 47 67.67 1.84 19.60
C ASP A 47 68.94 1.85 20.46
N ALA A 48 68.83 1.59 21.77
CA ALA A 48 69.99 1.33 22.62
C ALA A 48 70.80 0.10 22.16
N ALA A 49 70.14 -0.98 21.71
CA ALA A 49 70.81 -2.15 21.16
C ALA A 49 71.49 -1.86 19.81
N LYS A 50 70.85 -1.09 18.91
CA LYS A 50 71.46 -0.61 17.66
C LYS A 50 72.69 0.27 17.95
N LEU A 51 72.58 1.19 18.91
CA LEU A 51 73.68 2.07 19.31
C LEU A 51 74.87 1.26 19.84
N ARG A 52 74.62 0.29 20.74
CA ARG A 52 75.65 -0.63 21.24
C ARG A 52 76.34 -1.38 20.11
N ARG A 53 75.59 -1.98 19.18
CA ARG A 53 76.16 -2.68 18.00
C ARG A 53 77.00 -1.76 17.12
N LYS A 54 76.57 -0.51 16.94
CA LYS A 54 77.34 0.50 16.18
C LYS A 54 78.66 0.84 16.89
N ILE A 55 78.62 1.04 18.21
CA ILE A 55 79.80 1.32 19.03
C ILE A 55 80.76 0.12 19.01
N THR A 56 80.29 -1.12 19.23
CA THR A 56 81.16 -2.31 19.15
C THR A 56 81.74 -2.50 17.76
N TRP A 57 80.98 -2.25 16.69
CA TRP A 57 81.51 -2.32 15.33
C TRP A 57 82.58 -1.25 15.06
N GLN A 58 82.41 -0.04 15.57
CA GLN A 58 83.43 1.01 15.52
C GLN A 58 84.67 0.66 16.36
N LEU A 59 84.48 0.08 17.55
CA LEU A 59 85.57 -0.32 18.44
C LEU A 59 86.39 -1.46 17.82
N ASN A 60 85.74 -2.48 17.26
CA ASN A 60 86.38 -3.55 16.49
C ASN A 60 86.96 -3.08 15.15
N ALA A 61 86.56 -1.91 14.62
CA ALA A 61 87.23 -1.28 13.49
C ALA A 61 88.51 -0.58 13.95
N TYR A 62 88.45 0.23 15.00
CA TYR A 62 89.64 0.87 15.58
C TYR A 62 90.65 -0.14 16.14
N GLU A 63 90.22 -1.27 16.69
CA GLU A 63 91.12 -2.35 17.14
C GLU A 63 91.85 -3.02 15.97
N ARG A 64 91.17 -3.21 14.83
CA ARG A 64 91.82 -3.64 13.58
C ARG A 64 92.77 -2.58 13.07
N ASP A 65 92.34 -1.32 12.96
CA ASP A 65 93.20 -0.22 12.54
C ASP A 65 94.45 -0.11 13.42
N VAL A 66 94.32 -0.22 14.76
CA VAL A 66 95.46 -0.22 15.70
C VAL A 66 96.39 -1.42 15.50
N ASN A 67 95.86 -2.60 15.23
CA ASN A 67 96.68 -3.77 14.92
C ASN A 67 97.37 -3.66 13.55
N ASP A 68 96.70 -3.12 12.55
CA ASP A 68 97.27 -2.82 11.23
C ASP A 68 98.37 -1.75 11.35
N TYR A 69 98.15 -0.67 12.12
CA TYR A 69 99.18 0.33 12.42
C TYR A 69 100.35 -0.27 13.23
N ARG A 70 100.11 -1.18 14.18
CA ARG A 70 101.18 -1.91 14.89
C ARG A 70 101.98 -2.79 13.93
N GLN A 71 101.34 -3.47 12.99
CA GLN A 71 102.03 -4.24 11.95
C GLN A 71 102.86 -3.29 11.07
N ILE A 72 102.27 -2.21 10.54
CA ILE A 72 102.97 -1.21 9.73
C ILE A 72 104.19 -0.63 10.47
N VAL A 73 104.06 -0.29 11.76
CA VAL A 73 105.18 0.21 12.58
C VAL A 73 106.26 -0.87 12.75
N ASN A 74 105.90 -2.09 13.16
CA ASN A 74 106.84 -3.21 13.32
C ASN A 74 107.57 -3.56 12.00
N GLU A 75 106.93 -3.33 10.86
CA GLU A 75 107.50 -3.52 9.54
C GLU A 75 108.39 -2.35 9.09
N ILE A 76 108.05 -1.11 9.44
CA ILE A 76 108.91 0.08 9.21
C ILE A 76 110.22 -0.07 10.01
N THR A 77 110.17 -0.55 11.25
CA THR A 77 111.37 -0.82 12.07
C THR A 77 112.25 -1.94 11.50
N ARG A 78 111.76 -2.72 10.53
CA ARG A 78 112.47 -3.88 9.96
C ARG A 78 112.85 -3.74 8.47
N ALA A 79 112.36 -2.74 7.74
CA ALA A 79 112.58 -2.64 6.29
C ALA A 79 112.76 -1.21 5.76
N THR A 80 113.77 -1.03 4.91
CA THR A 80 114.14 0.25 4.27
C THR A 80 112.99 0.82 3.42
N PRO A 81 112.62 2.11 3.57
CA PRO A 81 111.32 2.63 3.09
C PRO A 81 111.13 2.64 1.56
N LYS A 82 112.23 2.74 0.77
CA LYS A 82 112.15 2.94 -0.69
C LYS A 82 111.54 1.77 -1.47
N GLY A 83 111.56 0.53 -0.93
CA GLY A 83 111.03 -0.65 -1.62
C GLY A 83 109.50 -0.83 -1.55
N ARG A 84 108.84 -0.25 -0.53
CA ARG A 84 107.42 -0.54 -0.21
C ARG A 84 106.41 0.17 -1.11
N ALA A 85 106.71 1.38 -1.58
CA ALA A 85 105.84 2.08 -2.53
C ALA A 85 105.64 1.24 -3.82
N TYR A 86 106.72 0.67 -4.34
CA TYR A 86 106.69 -0.20 -5.51
C TYR A 86 105.99 -1.55 -5.26
N SER A 87 106.12 -2.16 -4.08
CA SER A 87 105.40 -3.40 -3.75
C SER A 87 103.89 -3.19 -3.59
N LEU A 88 103.46 -2.07 -2.98
CA LEU A 88 102.05 -1.70 -2.87
C LEU A 88 101.43 -1.42 -4.26
N LEU A 89 102.15 -0.68 -5.12
CA LEU A 89 101.72 -0.41 -6.51
C LEU A 89 101.66 -1.67 -7.39
N ARG A 90 102.45 -2.71 -7.08
CA ARG A 90 102.45 -4.00 -7.81
C ARG A 90 101.05 -4.65 -7.84
N SER A 91 100.25 -4.45 -6.79
CA SER A 91 98.90 -5.01 -6.64
C SER A 91 97.83 -4.36 -7.54
N ARG A 92 98.02 -3.11 -7.98
CA ARG A 92 96.98 -2.31 -8.67
C ARG A 92 97.43 -1.89 -10.07
N LYS A 93 97.11 -2.72 -11.08
CA LYS A 93 97.47 -2.54 -12.51
C LYS A 93 97.29 -1.10 -13.02
N ASN A 94 96.19 -0.45 -12.67
CA ASN A 94 95.85 0.90 -13.16
C ASN A 94 96.74 2.00 -12.56
N LEU A 95 97.10 1.89 -11.27
CA LEU A 95 98.03 2.82 -10.63
C LEU A 95 99.46 2.57 -11.12
N ARG A 96 99.83 1.30 -11.35
CA ARG A 96 101.13 0.92 -11.91
C ARG A 96 101.36 1.52 -13.30
N LEU A 97 100.36 1.52 -14.18
CA LEU A 97 100.47 2.18 -15.50
C LEU A 97 100.58 3.71 -15.38
N LYS A 98 99.77 4.31 -14.50
CA LYS A 98 99.68 5.78 -14.36
C LYS A 98 100.94 6.42 -13.77
N TYR A 99 101.68 5.66 -12.95
CA TYR A 99 102.81 6.17 -12.16
C TYR A 99 104.15 5.47 -12.44
N HIS A 100 104.27 4.79 -13.59
CA HIS A 100 105.54 4.16 -13.99
C HIS A 100 106.63 5.21 -14.24
N GLY A 101 107.85 4.99 -13.72
CA GLY A 101 109.00 5.87 -13.92
C GLY A 101 109.01 7.18 -13.11
N ARG A 102 108.07 7.40 -12.19
CA ARG A 102 108.07 8.57 -11.29
C ARG A 102 108.68 8.24 -9.92
N GLU A 103 109.33 9.23 -9.32
CA GLU A 103 109.86 9.14 -7.95
C GLU A 103 108.75 8.92 -6.92
N THR A 104 109.06 8.22 -5.83
CA THR A 104 108.06 7.75 -4.86
C THR A 104 107.30 8.86 -4.16
N GLU A 105 107.94 10.01 -3.93
CA GLU A 105 107.32 11.19 -3.30
C GLU A 105 106.28 11.82 -4.25
N ASN A 106 106.68 12.11 -5.49
CA ASN A 106 105.80 12.58 -6.57
C ASN A 106 104.58 11.67 -6.82
N VAL A 107 104.71 10.35 -6.60
CA VAL A 107 103.59 9.39 -6.70
C VAL A 107 102.66 9.46 -5.50
N CYS A 108 103.20 9.58 -4.28
CA CYS A 108 102.40 9.80 -3.07
C CYS A 108 101.57 11.08 -3.20
N ASP A 109 102.17 12.20 -3.58
CA ASP A 109 101.49 13.50 -3.71
C ASP A 109 100.40 13.46 -4.78
N SER A 110 100.68 12.85 -5.95
CA SER A 110 99.68 12.62 -6.99
C SER A 110 98.47 11.80 -6.49
N ILE A 111 98.70 10.82 -5.61
CA ILE A 111 97.65 10.00 -5.00
C ILE A 111 96.90 10.79 -3.91
N TYR A 112 97.57 11.62 -3.13
CA TYR A 112 96.94 12.51 -2.14
C TYR A 112 96.05 13.54 -2.83
N GLU A 113 96.52 14.19 -3.89
CA GLU A 113 95.72 15.11 -4.71
C GLU A 113 94.50 14.41 -5.34
N GLU A 114 94.68 13.24 -5.95
CA GLU A 114 93.58 12.50 -6.57
C GLU A 114 92.53 12.08 -5.53
N ASN A 115 92.96 11.67 -4.33
CA ASN A 115 92.07 11.38 -3.20
C ASN A 115 91.40 12.63 -2.66
N HIS A 116 92.09 13.77 -2.58
CA HIS A 116 91.51 15.05 -2.16
C HIS A 116 90.41 15.49 -3.14
N ARG A 117 90.69 15.50 -4.45
CA ARG A 117 89.71 15.80 -5.51
C ARG A 117 88.51 14.85 -5.45
N LYS A 118 88.72 13.55 -5.20
CA LYS A 118 87.64 12.56 -5.01
C LYS A 118 86.82 12.81 -3.73
N ARG A 119 87.44 13.20 -2.61
CA ARG A 119 86.74 13.60 -1.37
C ARG A 119 85.89 14.84 -1.59
N CYS A 120 86.44 15.90 -2.18
CA CYS A 120 85.69 17.12 -2.52
C CYS A 120 84.48 16.81 -3.42
N ARG A 121 84.66 15.99 -4.47
CA ARG A 121 83.55 15.57 -5.34
C ARG A 121 82.50 14.73 -4.61
N LEU A 122 82.91 13.89 -3.66
CA LEU A 122 82.00 13.10 -2.83
C LEU A 122 81.21 13.99 -1.86
N ASP A 123 81.82 15.03 -1.29
CA ASP A 123 81.14 15.98 -0.42
C ASP A 123 80.21 16.94 -1.19
N GLN A 124 80.56 17.33 -2.42
CA GLN A 124 79.63 17.97 -3.36
C GLN A 124 78.38 17.10 -3.57
N LEU A 125 78.56 15.82 -3.92
CA LEU A 125 77.44 14.87 -4.10
C LEU A 125 76.61 14.66 -2.82
N ARG A 126 77.24 14.68 -1.63
CA ARG A 126 76.52 14.64 -0.35
C ARG A 126 75.67 15.90 -0.13
N CYS A 127 76.18 17.08 -0.45
CA CYS A 127 75.45 18.33 -0.38
C CYS A 127 74.30 18.39 -1.39
N GLU A 128 74.51 17.94 -2.62
CA GLU A 128 73.44 17.78 -3.62
C GLU A 128 72.36 16.81 -3.17
N LYS A 129 72.74 15.64 -2.62
CA LYS A 129 71.79 14.67 -2.06
C LYS A 129 70.95 15.30 -0.94
N LYS A 130 71.58 16.06 -0.03
CA LYS A 130 70.86 16.80 1.02
C LYS A 130 69.90 17.84 0.44
N ARG A 131 70.31 18.61 -0.58
CA ARG A 131 69.45 19.58 -1.28
C ARG A 131 68.25 18.91 -1.96
N LYS A 132 68.48 17.85 -2.75
CA LYS A 132 67.41 17.10 -3.43
C LYS A 132 66.44 16.45 -2.43
N MET A 133 66.94 15.99 -1.28
CA MET A 133 66.09 15.40 -0.25
C MET A 133 65.22 16.44 0.47
N LYS A 134 65.72 17.65 0.73
CA LYS A 134 64.88 18.77 1.19
C LYS A 134 63.75 19.09 0.21
N ARG A 135 64.09 19.24 -1.08
CA ARG A 135 63.10 19.50 -2.14
C ARG A 135 62.06 18.39 -2.28
N CYS A 136 62.43 17.14 -2.02
CA CYS A 136 61.48 16.03 -1.98
C CYS A 136 60.48 16.16 -0.82
N PHE A 137 60.94 16.56 0.37
CA PHE A 137 60.05 16.83 1.50
C PHE A 137 59.15 18.06 1.26
N GLU A 138 59.68 19.13 0.66
CA GLU A 138 58.91 20.32 0.25
C GLU A 138 57.76 19.91 -0.70
N LEU A 139 58.05 19.17 -1.76
CA LEU A 139 57.05 18.64 -2.71
C LEU A 139 56.04 17.68 -2.06
N GLN A 140 56.43 16.91 -1.04
CA GLN A 140 55.51 16.05 -0.29
C GLN A 140 54.53 16.84 0.59
N VAL A 141 54.98 17.97 1.15
CA VAL A 141 54.12 18.90 1.89
C VAL A 141 53.15 19.60 0.94
N GLU A 142 53.65 20.15 -0.18
CA GLU A 142 52.81 20.76 -1.23
C GLU A 142 51.73 19.78 -1.75
N HIS A 143 52.09 18.53 -2.01
CA HIS A 143 51.14 17.50 -2.41
C HIS A 143 50.08 17.24 -1.33
N ALA A 144 50.47 17.15 -0.05
CA ALA A 144 49.52 16.96 1.04
C ALA A 144 48.58 18.17 1.21
N GLU A 145 49.10 19.39 1.05
CA GLU A 145 48.31 20.62 1.07
C GLU A 145 47.30 20.66 -0.09
N LEU A 146 47.72 20.32 -1.32
CA LEU A 146 46.83 20.23 -2.48
C LEU A 146 45.73 19.16 -2.30
N CYS A 147 46.06 17.99 -1.74
CA CYS A 147 45.04 16.99 -1.39
C CYS A 147 44.04 17.54 -0.37
N ASN A 148 44.51 18.22 0.68
CA ASN A 148 43.64 18.83 1.69
C ASN A 148 42.75 19.94 1.10
N VAL A 149 43.24 20.71 0.12
CA VAL A 149 42.43 21.71 -0.60
C VAL A 149 41.36 21.02 -1.45
N TYR A 150 41.73 20.00 -2.23
CA TYR A 150 40.78 19.25 -3.06
C TYR A 150 39.69 18.54 -2.23
N GLU A 151 40.04 17.97 -1.07
CA GLU A 151 39.05 17.39 -0.14
C GLU A 151 38.09 18.48 0.40
N ARG A 152 38.61 19.66 0.78
CA ARG A 152 37.77 20.79 1.21
C ARG A 152 36.90 21.37 0.10
N GLU A 153 37.35 21.35 -1.15
CA GLU A 153 36.54 21.77 -2.31
C GLU A 153 35.44 20.75 -2.62
N LYS A 154 35.74 19.45 -2.49
CA LYS A 154 34.77 18.37 -2.64
C LYS A 154 33.71 18.36 -1.52
N ASP A 155 34.13 18.69 -0.30
CA ASP A 155 33.27 18.80 0.89
C ASP A 155 32.68 20.21 1.08
N ALA A 156 32.97 21.15 0.17
CA ALA A 156 32.39 22.48 0.20
C ALA A 156 30.85 22.38 0.03
N PRO A 157 30.05 23.05 0.87
CA PRO A 157 28.59 22.98 0.76
C PRO A 157 28.13 23.49 -0.61
N TRP A 158 27.50 22.60 -1.38
CA TRP A 158 27.04 22.84 -2.75
C TRP A 158 25.99 23.97 -2.82
N THR A 159 26.42 25.23 -2.86
CA THR A 159 25.54 26.40 -2.92
C THR A 159 24.89 26.55 -4.30
N LEU A 160 25.57 26.14 -5.37
CA LEU A 160 25.02 26.07 -6.74
C LEU A 160 23.87 25.05 -6.87
N ASP A 161 23.90 23.97 -6.09
CA ASP A 161 22.96 22.85 -6.22
C ASP A 161 21.55 23.20 -5.72
N ARG A 162 21.38 24.24 -4.89
CA ARG A 162 20.01 24.68 -4.50
C ARG A 162 19.19 25.15 -5.70
N GLU A 163 19.82 25.74 -6.71
CA GLU A 163 19.12 26.16 -7.92
C GLU A 163 18.89 24.99 -8.88
N GLN A 164 19.86 24.06 -8.96
CA GLN A 164 19.73 22.83 -9.74
C GLN A 164 18.65 21.90 -9.15
N GLN A 165 18.61 21.69 -7.84
CA GLN A 165 17.53 20.99 -7.13
C GLN A 165 16.16 21.68 -7.29
N ARG A 166 16.11 23.02 -7.29
CA ARG A 166 14.88 23.77 -7.63
C ARG A 166 14.45 23.54 -9.07
N LEU A 167 15.38 23.48 -10.02
CA LEU A 167 15.09 23.19 -11.42
C LEU A 167 14.62 21.74 -11.61
N VAL A 168 15.32 20.76 -11.02
CA VAL A 168 14.97 19.33 -11.03
C VAL A 168 13.59 19.10 -10.39
N SER A 169 13.30 19.70 -9.25
CA SER A 169 11.98 19.57 -8.61
C SER A 169 10.85 20.28 -9.37
N ARG A 170 11.14 21.39 -10.08
CA ARG A 170 10.20 22.00 -11.05
C ARG A 170 9.97 21.09 -12.25
N TYR A 171 11.03 20.49 -12.79
CA TYR A 171 10.99 19.57 -13.93
C TYR A 171 10.20 18.29 -13.61
N GLN A 172 10.46 17.67 -12.46
CA GLN A 172 9.68 16.53 -11.94
C GLN A 172 8.20 16.89 -11.75
N LYS A 173 7.89 18.10 -11.22
CA LYS A 173 6.51 18.59 -11.13
C LYS A 173 5.85 18.79 -12.50
N SER A 174 6.58 19.27 -13.52
CA SER A 174 6.04 19.35 -14.88
C SER A 174 5.81 17.98 -15.53
N ILE A 175 6.71 17.00 -15.32
CA ILE A 175 6.51 15.62 -15.79
C ILE A 175 5.27 15.01 -15.12
N ALA A 176 5.13 15.15 -13.80
CA ALA A 176 3.98 14.62 -13.07
C ALA A 176 2.66 15.24 -13.58
N ARG A 177 2.64 16.56 -13.84
CA ARG A 177 1.49 17.24 -14.48
C ARG A 177 1.22 16.75 -15.90
N GLN A 178 2.26 16.55 -16.72
CA GLN A 178 2.12 16.04 -18.08
C GLN A 178 1.56 14.60 -18.09
N ASN A 179 2.04 13.74 -17.20
CA ASN A 179 1.57 12.37 -17.07
C ASN A 179 0.12 12.30 -16.56
N ALA A 180 -0.24 13.15 -15.60
CA ALA A 180 -1.63 13.31 -15.16
C ALA A 180 -2.53 13.80 -16.31
N ALA A 181 -2.10 14.81 -17.09
CA ALA A 181 -2.82 15.30 -18.25
C ALA A 181 -2.98 14.22 -19.36
N LYS A 182 -1.94 13.41 -19.60
CA LYS A 182 -2.03 12.26 -20.51
C LYS A 182 -3.05 11.22 -20.02
N ALA A 183 -3.03 10.87 -18.74
CA ALA A 183 -4.00 9.94 -18.16
C ALA A 183 -5.44 10.47 -18.28
N ILE A 184 -5.64 11.76 -17.96
CA ILE A 184 -6.93 12.46 -18.13
C ILE A 184 -7.39 12.42 -19.59
N ASN A 185 -6.52 12.74 -20.55
CA ASN A 185 -6.84 12.68 -21.98
C ASN A 185 -7.19 11.27 -22.46
N VAL A 186 -6.52 10.23 -21.96
CA VAL A 186 -6.88 8.82 -22.25
C VAL A 186 -8.27 8.53 -21.70
N THR A 187 -8.57 8.91 -20.45
CA THR A 187 -9.92 8.68 -19.88
C THR A 187 -11.01 9.42 -20.66
N TYR A 188 -10.79 10.67 -21.08
CA TYR A 188 -11.74 11.39 -21.93
C TYR A 188 -11.91 10.77 -23.32
N THR A 189 -10.83 10.27 -23.92
CA THR A 189 -10.92 9.54 -25.21
C THR A 189 -11.79 8.30 -25.06
N CYS A 190 -11.59 7.49 -24.01
CA CYS A 190 -12.44 6.34 -23.72
C CYS A 190 -13.90 6.73 -23.45
N MET A 191 -14.16 7.83 -22.72
CA MET A 191 -15.52 8.33 -22.51
C MET A 191 -16.19 8.74 -23.84
N VAL A 192 -15.47 9.43 -24.72
CA VAL A 192 -15.98 9.81 -26.06
C VAL A 192 -16.25 8.58 -26.92
N GLU A 193 -15.41 7.55 -26.86
CA GLU A 193 -15.64 6.28 -27.57
C GLU A 193 -16.88 5.53 -27.05
N ILE A 194 -17.09 5.50 -25.73
CA ILE A 194 -18.31 4.92 -25.13
C ILE A 194 -19.53 5.73 -25.57
N LEU A 195 -19.51 7.06 -25.48
CA LEU A 195 -20.62 7.90 -25.91
C LEU A 195 -20.93 7.78 -27.40
N ARG A 196 -19.93 7.59 -28.26
CA ARG A 196 -20.11 7.28 -29.68
C ARG A 196 -20.77 5.92 -29.90
N LYS A 197 -20.35 4.89 -29.17
CA LYS A 197 -21.01 3.57 -29.21
C LYS A 197 -22.46 3.68 -28.75
N ASP A 198 -22.74 4.36 -27.63
CA ASP A 198 -24.09 4.56 -27.11
C ASP A 198 -24.99 5.33 -28.09
N ALA A 199 -24.46 6.33 -28.81
CA ALA A 199 -25.20 7.04 -29.84
C ALA A 199 -25.65 6.09 -30.97
N VAL A 200 -24.75 5.26 -31.50
CA VAL A 200 -25.07 4.28 -32.55
C VAL A 200 -26.09 3.23 -32.07
N HIS A 201 -25.98 2.77 -30.82
CA HIS A 201 -26.98 1.85 -30.25
C HIS A 201 -28.36 2.51 -30.04
N ARG A 202 -28.41 3.82 -29.73
CA ARG A 202 -29.68 4.56 -29.64
C ARG A 202 -30.33 4.75 -31.01
N GLU A 203 -29.55 5.02 -32.05
CA GLU A 203 -30.06 5.13 -33.42
C GLU A 203 -30.67 3.80 -33.90
N SER A 204 -29.97 2.68 -33.71
CA SER A 204 -30.49 1.36 -34.09
C SER A 204 -31.70 0.93 -33.25
N LEU A 205 -31.75 1.27 -31.96
CA LEU A 205 -32.96 1.10 -31.13
C LEU A 205 -34.14 1.96 -31.63
N LEU A 206 -33.90 3.20 -32.03
CA LEU A 206 -34.95 4.07 -32.58
C LEU A 206 -35.47 3.53 -33.92
N ASP A 207 -34.62 3.01 -34.79
CA ASP A 207 -35.03 2.47 -36.09
C ASP A 207 -35.77 1.13 -35.96
N THR A 208 -35.33 0.23 -35.07
CA THR A 208 -36.10 -0.98 -34.74
C THR A 208 -37.45 -0.65 -34.09
N LEU A 209 -37.54 0.38 -33.24
CA LEU A 209 -38.81 0.87 -32.70
C LEU A 209 -39.73 1.47 -33.78
N LYS A 210 -39.19 2.25 -34.73
CA LYS A 210 -39.96 2.73 -35.89
C LYS A 210 -40.49 1.56 -36.72
N GLN A 211 -39.65 0.57 -37.01
CA GLN A 211 -40.04 -0.62 -37.76
C GLN A 211 -41.14 -1.41 -37.02
N ASN A 212 -40.98 -1.63 -35.72
CA ASN A 212 -41.99 -2.28 -34.87
C ASN A 212 -43.31 -1.51 -34.81
N ARG A 213 -43.28 -0.18 -34.75
CA ARG A 213 -44.50 0.64 -34.87
C ARG A 213 -45.19 0.38 -36.20
N THR A 214 -44.47 0.35 -37.33
CA THR A 214 -45.10 0.09 -38.64
C THR A 214 -45.64 -1.33 -38.78
N SER A 215 -44.98 -2.34 -38.21
CA SER A 215 -45.49 -3.72 -38.23
C SER A 215 -46.72 -3.88 -37.33
N GLN A 216 -46.72 -3.29 -36.13
CA GLN A 216 -47.89 -3.25 -35.24
C GLN A 216 -49.08 -2.55 -35.89
N CYS A 217 -48.89 -1.38 -36.53
CA CYS A 217 -49.97 -0.72 -37.26
C CYS A 217 -50.55 -1.60 -38.40
N LYS A 218 -49.71 -2.33 -39.14
CA LYS A 218 -50.15 -3.27 -40.18
C LYS A 218 -50.92 -4.46 -39.60
N VAL A 219 -50.50 -4.99 -38.45
CA VAL A 219 -51.20 -6.08 -37.75
C VAL A 219 -52.55 -5.59 -37.24
N ILE A 220 -52.60 -4.45 -36.52
CA ILE A 220 -53.85 -3.86 -36.03
C ILE A 220 -54.83 -3.66 -37.17
N LEU A 221 -54.42 -3.03 -38.28
CA LEU A 221 -55.28 -2.81 -39.45
C LEU A 221 -55.85 -4.13 -40.02
N ARG A 222 -55.01 -5.17 -40.15
CA ARG A 222 -55.47 -6.50 -40.60
C ARG A 222 -56.43 -7.15 -39.62
N THR A 223 -56.18 -7.04 -38.32
CA THR A 223 -57.07 -7.55 -37.27
C THR A 223 -58.40 -6.79 -37.25
N THR A 224 -58.40 -5.47 -37.49
CA THR A 224 -59.65 -4.68 -37.61
C THR A 224 -60.45 -5.11 -38.82
N ILE A 225 -59.82 -5.30 -39.99
CA ILE A 225 -60.49 -5.78 -41.21
C ILE A 225 -61.05 -7.20 -41.02
N MET A 226 -60.29 -8.13 -40.44
CA MET A 226 -60.79 -9.48 -40.14
C MET A 226 -61.89 -9.46 -39.07
N GLY A 227 -61.82 -8.56 -38.09
CA GLY A 227 -62.89 -8.34 -37.11
C GLY A 227 -64.18 -7.83 -37.76
N GLN A 228 -64.08 -6.87 -38.68
CA GLN A 228 -65.21 -6.36 -39.47
C GLN A 228 -65.86 -7.47 -40.29
N LEU A 229 -65.07 -8.21 -41.08
CA LEU A 229 -65.54 -9.36 -41.86
C LEU A 229 -66.23 -10.42 -40.98
N ALA A 230 -65.64 -10.77 -39.84
CA ALA A 230 -66.25 -11.71 -38.90
C ALA A 230 -67.57 -11.18 -38.34
N THR A 231 -67.67 -9.88 -38.01
CA THR A 231 -68.94 -9.28 -37.55
C THR A 231 -70.00 -9.27 -38.66
N GLU A 232 -69.61 -8.99 -39.90
CA GLU A 232 -70.50 -9.06 -41.07
C GLU A 232 -71.02 -10.48 -41.25
N GLU A 233 -70.16 -11.50 -41.26
CA GLU A 233 -70.56 -12.92 -41.33
C GLU A 233 -71.51 -13.32 -40.19
N THR A 234 -71.26 -12.89 -38.95
CA THR A 234 -72.16 -13.19 -37.82
C THR A 234 -73.53 -12.53 -37.97
N ASN A 235 -73.59 -11.27 -38.42
CA ASN A 235 -74.85 -10.57 -38.68
C ASN A 235 -75.63 -11.25 -39.82
N ASP A 236 -74.93 -11.68 -40.87
CA ASP A 236 -75.48 -12.39 -42.01
C ASP A 236 -76.10 -13.72 -41.57
N VAL A 237 -75.40 -14.48 -40.72
CA VAL A 237 -75.86 -15.73 -40.11
C VAL A 237 -77.06 -15.47 -39.18
N GLU A 238 -77.03 -14.44 -38.34
CA GLU A 238 -78.18 -14.07 -37.48
C GLU A 238 -79.42 -13.72 -38.31
N SER A 239 -79.26 -12.98 -39.41
CA SER A 239 -80.36 -12.64 -40.33
C SER A 239 -80.96 -13.88 -41.01
N LYS A 240 -80.13 -14.86 -41.38
CA LYS A 240 -80.54 -16.16 -41.94
C LYS A 240 -81.31 -16.96 -40.88
N TYR A 241 -80.82 -17.02 -39.63
CA TYR A 241 -81.53 -17.67 -38.53
C TYR A 241 -82.88 -17.02 -38.24
N LYS A 242 -82.98 -15.68 -38.18
CA LYS A 242 -84.26 -14.96 -38.01
C LYS A 242 -85.27 -15.33 -39.11
N ARG A 243 -84.83 -15.36 -40.38
CA ARG A 243 -85.68 -15.75 -41.52
C ARG A 243 -86.13 -17.20 -41.44
N ILE A 244 -85.24 -18.13 -41.10
CA ILE A 244 -85.57 -19.55 -40.93
C ILE A 244 -86.55 -19.74 -39.77
N ALA A 245 -86.31 -19.10 -38.62
CA ALA A 245 -87.20 -19.18 -37.45
C ALA A 245 -88.61 -18.67 -37.78
N GLN A 246 -88.72 -17.57 -38.53
CA GLN A 246 -90.01 -17.03 -38.96
C GLN A 246 -90.74 -17.96 -39.94
N ASN A 247 -90.02 -18.55 -40.91
CA ASN A 247 -90.59 -19.55 -41.83
C ASN A 247 -91.02 -20.84 -41.11
N VAL A 248 -90.26 -21.29 -40.11
CA VAL A 248 -90.63 -22.45 -39.28
C VAL A 248 -91.88 -22.12 -38.44
N TRP A 249 -91.97 -20.91 -37.89
CA TRP A 249 -93.14 -20.46 -37.13
C TRP A 249 -94.41 -20.39 -37.99
N THR A 250 -94.33 -19.83 -39.21
CA THR A 250 -95.48 -19.80 -40.12
C THR A 250 -95.89 -21.22 -40.53
N ASN A 251 -94.93 -22.08 -40.88
CA ASN A 251 -95.21 -23.47 -41.23
C ASN A 251 -95.79 -24.28 -40.06
N MET A 252 -95.33 -24.03 -38.82
CA MET A 252 -95.88 -24.67 -37.63
C MET A 252 -97.32 -24.21 -37.35
N LYS A 253 -97.62 -22.93 -37.56
CA LYS A 253 -98.98 -22.38 -37.44
C LYS A 253 -99.92 -22.85 -38.56
N GLU A 254 -99.40 -23.06 -39.77
CA GLU A 254 -100.13 -23.73 -40.85
C GLU A 254 -100.42 -25.19 -40.51
N ARG A 255 -99.42 -25.94 -40.03
CA ARG A 255 -99.59 -27.33 -39.58
C ARG A 255 -100.60 -27.44 -38.44
N GLU A 256 -100.55 -26.54 -37.47
CA GLU A 256 -101.52 -26.46 -36.37
C GLU A 256 -102.95 -26.26 -36.89
N ARG A 257 -103.16 -25.34 -37.83
CA ARG A 257 -104.46 -25.15 -38.50
C ARG A 257 -104.90 -26.40 -39.27
N THR A 258 -104.01 -27.03 -40.05
CA THR A 258 -104.37 -28.26 -40.79
C THR A 258 -104.66 -29.43 -39.85
N LEU A 259 -103.96 -29.54 -38.73
CA LEU A 259 -104.22 -30.56 -37.71
C LEU A 259 -105.52 -30.29 -36.97
N ALA A 260 -105.88 -29.04 -36.71
CA ALA A 260 -107.18 -28.68 -36.14
C ALA A 260 -108.32 -29.08 -37.09
N PHE A 261 -108.22 -28.74 -38.37
CA PHE A 261 -109.19 -29.13 -39.41
C PHE A 261 -109.29 -30.65 -39.59
N VAL A 262 -108.17 -31.37 -39.61
CA VAL A 262 -108.17 -32.84 -39.69
C VAL A 262 -108.72 -33.46 -38.39
N ARG A 263 -108.49 -32.87 -37.21
CA ARG A 263 -109.12 -33.32 -35.96
C ARG A 263 -110.63 -33.13 -36.00
N GLU A 264 -111.12 -31.99 -36.47
CA GLU A 264 -112.56 -31.73 -36.67
C GLU A 264 -113.18 -32.79 -37.60
N GLN A 265 -112.55 -33.07 -38.76
CA GLN A 265 -112.98 -34.15 -39.65
C GLN A 265 -112.89 -35.56 -39.01
N VAL A 266 -111.88 -35.82 -38.18
CA VAL A 266 -111.75 -37.10 -37.48
C VAL A 266 -112.78 -37.22 -36.37
N ASP A 267 -113.11 -36.16 -35.64
CA ASP A 267 -114.16 -36.14 -34.62
C ASP A 267 -115.54 -36.31 -35.26
N ASP A 268 -115.80 -35.71 -36.42
CA ASP A 268 -116.97 -35.97 -37.26
C ASP A 268 -117.04 -37.45 -37.67
N LEU A 269 -115.99 -37.98 -38.29
CA LEU A 269 -115.90 -39.39 -38.70
C LEU A 269 -115.96 -40.35 -37.51
N TRP A 270 -115.47 -39.96 -36.33
CA TRP A 270 -115.47 -40.77 -35.12
C TRP A 270 -116.81 -40.73 -34.40
N SER A 271 -117.54 -39.62 -34.47
CA SER A 271 -118.95 -39.56 -34.05
C SER A 271 -119.81 -40.44 -34.95
N PHE A 272 -119.57 -40.40 -36.27
CA PHE A 272 -120.19 -41.29 -37.24
C PHE A 272 -119.82 -42.76 -37.00
N ALA A 273 -118.55 -43.10 -36.80
CA ALA A 273 -118.09 -44.47 -36.54
C ALA A 273 -118.58 -45.01 -35.19
N ARG A 274 -118.64 -44.18 -34.13
CA ARG A 274 -119.30 -44.55 -32.86
C ARG A 274 -120.79 -44.84 -33.02
N SER A 275 -121.46 -44.26 -34.02
CA SER A 275 -122.85 -44.63 -34.34
C SER A 275 -122.97 -45.97 -35.08
N LEU A 276 -121.88 -46.49 -35.68
CA LEU A 276 -121.87 -47.74 -36.45
C LEU A 276 -121.32 -48.98 -35.71
N VAL A 277 -120.41 -48.85 -34.73
CA VAL A 277 -119.61 -50.00 -34.24
C VAL A 277 -120.14 -50.65 -32.96
N ARG A 278 -120.48 -51.95 -33.06
CA ARG A 278 -120.55 -52.91 -31.96
C ARG A 278 -119.39 -53.93 -32.06
N THR A 279 -118.70 -54.13 -30.93
CA THR A 279 -118.00 -55.37 -30.47
C THR A 279 -116.96 -56.12 -31.34
N GLU A 280 -115.79 -56.36 -30.72
CA GLU A 280 -114.97 -57.60 -30.71
C GLU A 280 -114.14 -58.05 -31.94
N SER A 281 -112.81 -58.21 -31.76
CA SER A 281 -112.04 -59.50 -31.81
C SER A 281 -110.50 -59.31 -32.02
N GLU A 282 -109.72 -60.40 -31.85
CA GLU A 282 -108.27 -60.43 -31.54
C GLU A 282 -107.34 -61.02 -32.68
N PRO A 283 -105.99 -61.13 -32.53
CA PRO A 283 -105.01 -61.18 -33.64
C PRO A 283 -104.43 -62.56 -34.03
N ILE A 284 -103.73 -62.67 -35.18
CA ILE A 284 -103.23 -63.96 -35.74
C ILE A 284 -101.83 -63.91 -36.46
N LEU A 285 -100.92 -64.77 -35.98
CA LEU A 285 -99.80 -65.53 -36.62
C LEU A 285 -98.55 -64.92 -37.32
N THR A 286 -97.36 -65.43 -36.92
CA THR A 286 -96.45 -66.38 -37.65
C THR A 286 -95.27 -66.75 -36.73
N ARG A 287 -94.55 -67.90 -36.73
CA ARG A 287 -94.36 -69.12 -37.57
C ARG A 287 -93.26 -69.05 -38.66
N GLY A 288 -92.28 -69.98 -38.63
CA GLY A 288 -91.08 -70.05 -39.50
C GLY A 288 -90.81 -71.43 -40.15
N ILE A 289 -89.67 -71.58 -40.85
CA ILE A 289 -89.33 -72.75 -41.72
C ILE A 289 -87.84 -73.16 -41.60
N ILE A 290 -87.56 -74.47 -41.68
CA ILE A 290 -86.22 -75.11 -41.69
C ILE A 290 -85.97 -75.74 -43.07
N ARG A 291 -84.71 -75.77 -43.55
CA ARG A 291 -84.20 -76.79 -44.50
C ARG A 291 -82.74 -77.17 -44.21
N ALA A 292 -82.33 -78.35 -44.68
CA ALA A 292 -81.11 -79.05 -44.30
C ALA A 292 -80.27 -79.49 -45.51
N GLY A 293 -79.01 -79.86 -45.28
CA GLY A 293 -78.41 -81.02 -45.96
C GLY A 293 -77.00 -80.88 -46.55
N VAL A 294 -76.27 -81.99 -46.40
CA VAL A 294 -75.06 -82.45 -47.12
C VAL A 294 -73.71 -81.96 -46.59
N ALA A 295 -72.87 -82.94 -46.22
CA ALA A 295 -71.52 -82.76 -45.71
C ALA A 295 -70.48 -83.29 -46.70
N SER A 296 -69.40 -82.52 -46.92
CA SER A 296 -68.16 -83.03 -47.50
C SER A 296 -66.94 -82.16 -47.17
N ASN A 297 -66.82 -81.70 -45.92
CA ASN A 297 -65.57 -81.11 -45.42
C ASN A 297 -65.28 -81.43 -43.94
N GLU A 298 -65.84 -82.50 -43.37
CA GLU A 298 -66.00 -82.73 -41.92
C GLU A 298 -64.82 -82.35 -40.98
N ALA A 299 -63.56 -82.49 -41.40
CA ALA A 299 -62.40 -82.04 -40.62
C ALA A 299 -62.15 -80.52 -40.69
N LEU A 300 -62.26 -79.94 -41.89
CA LEU A 300 -62.25 -78.49 -42.09
C LEU A 300 -63.52 -77.85 -41.54
N GLU A 301 -64.68 -78.49 -41.68
CA GLU A 301 -65.93 -78.10 -41.02
C GLU A 301 -65.78 -78.14 -39.50
N LYS A 302 -65.15 -79.15 -38.88
CA LYS A 302 -64.87 -79.14 -37.42
C LYS A 302 -63.88 -78.06 -37.00
N GLN A 303 -62.91 -77.70 -37.84
CA GLN A 303 -62.02 -76.55 -37.58
C GLN A 303 -62.73 -75.21 -37.79
N ILE A 304 -63.60 -75.10 -38.80
CA ILE A 304 -64.40 -73.91 -39.08
C ILE A 304 -65.46 -73.74 -37.99
N THR A 305 -66.18 -74.77 -37.57
CA THR A 305 -67.17 -74.67 -36.49
C THR A 305 -66.51 -74.39 -35.14
N SER A 306 -65.33 -74.96 -34.84
CA SER A 306 -64.61 -74.58 -33.61
C SER A 306 -64.07 -73.14 -33.67
N LEU A 307 -63.62 -72.66 -34.83
CA LEU A 307 -63.29 -71.24 -35.03
C LEU A 307 -64.52 -70.33 -34.98
N GLU A 308 -65.66 -70.73 -35.55
CA GLU A 308 -66.94 -70.02 -35.52
C GLU A 308 -67.53 -70.00 -34.10
N GLU A 309 -67.35 -71.06 -33.31
CA GLU A 309 -67.69 -71.08 -31.89
C GLU A 309 -66.79 -70.11 -31.10
N ILE A 310 -65.48 -70.09 -31.39
CA ILE A 310 -64.55 -69.14 -30.74
C ILE A 310 -64.91 -67.71 -31.14
N PHE A 311 -65.13 -67.43 -32.44
CA PHE A 311 -65.57 -66.13 -32.93
C PHE A 311 -66.97 -65.76 -32.43
N GLY A 312 -67.87 -66.72 -32.22
CA GLY A 312 -69.18 -66.55 -31.60
C GLY A 312 -69.05 -66.13 -30.13
N ARG A 313 -68.29 -66.88 -29.33
CA ARG A 313 -67.97 -66.50 -27.94
C ARG A 313 -67.30 -65.13 -27.84
N VAL A 314 -66.42 -64.78 -28.78
CA VAL A 314 -65.78 -63.45 -28.86
C VAL A 314 -66.77 -62.37 -29.32
N LYS A 315 -67.67 -62.68 -30.25
CA LYS A 315 -68.74 -61.78 -30.73
C LYS A 315 -69.73 -61.46 -29.60
N ASP A 316 -70.15 -62.47 -28.85
CA ASP A 316 -71.12 -62.35 -27.76
C ASP A 316 -70.50 -61.63 -26.55
N SER A 317 -69.26 -61.97 -26.17
CA SER A 317 -68.55 -61.28 -25.07
C SER A 317 -68.16 -59.83 -25.38
N LEU A 318 -68.07 -59.44 -26.66
CA LEU A 318 -67.83 -58.05 -27.09
C LEU A 318 -69.10 -57.33 -27.59
N LEU A 319 -70.26 -58.00 -27.55
CA LEU A 319 -71.57 -57.49 -27.97
C LEU A 319 -71.55 -56.87 -29.38
N VAL A 320 -71.05 -57.64 -30.36
CA VAL A 320 -70.85 -57.21 -31.75
C VAL A 320 -71.87 -57.87 -32.68
N HIS A 321 -72.42 -57.14 -33.66
CA HIS A 321 -73.49 -57.69 -34.50
C HIS A 321 -72.95 -58.56 -35.65
N SER A 322 -71.75 -58.27 -36.16
CA SER A 322 -71.13 -58.98 -37.28
C SER A 322 -69.63 -59.24 -37.11
N TYR A 323 -69.10 -60.29 -37.72
CA TYR A 323 -67.66 -60.60 -37.68
C TYR A 323 -66.78 -59.54 -38.36
N ARG A 324 -67.33 -58.81 -39.34
CA ARG A 324 -66.64 -57.68 -40.00
C ARG A 324 -66.45 -56.50 -39.04
N GLU A 325 -67.44 -56.22 -38.21
CA GLU A 325 -67.37 -55.20 -37.15
C GLU A 325 -66.38 -55.62 -36.05
N LEU A 326 -66.28 -56.92 -35.74
CA LEU A 326 -65.29 -57.44 -34.79
C LEU A 326 -63.86 -57.15 -35.26
N LEU A 327 -63.56 -57.46 -36.54
CA LEU A 327 -62.25 -57.18 -37.13
C LEU A 327 -61.94 -55.68 -37.17
N SER A 328 -62.89 -54.82 -37.53
CA SER A 328 -62.67 -53.37 -37.54
C SER A 328 -62.40 -52.81 -36.13
N ARG A 329 -63.12 -53.27 -35.10
CA ARG A 329 -62.86 -52.90 -33.70
C ARG A 329 -61.49 -53.39 -33.22
N LEU A 330 -61.04 -54.57 -33.64
CA LEU A 330 -59.71 -55.09 -33.31
C LEU A 330 -58.60 -54.29 -34.00
N GLU A 331 -58.78 -53.91 -35.27
CA GLU A 331 -57.85 -53.01 -35.97
C GLU A 331 -57.82 -51.60 -35.37
N GLU A 332 -58.95 -51.04 -34.96
CA GLU A 332 -58.98 -49.76 -34.26
C GLU A 332 -58.28 -49.85 -32.90
N ARG A 333 -58.47 -50.96 -32.17
CA ARG A 333 -57.79 -51.22 -30.90
C ARG A 333 -56.27 -51.38 -31.06
N THR A 334 -55.79 -52.00 -32.15
CA THR A 334 -54.34 -52.04 -32.44
C THR A 334 -53.81 -50.68 -32.86
N LYS A 335 -54.53 -49.92 -33.70
CA LYS A 335 -54.18 -48.53 -34.08
C LYS A 335 -54.18 -47.57 -32.87
N GLN A 336 -55.07 -47.76 -31.90
CA GLN A 336 -55.09 -47.02 -30.63
C GLN A 336 -53.89 -47.43 -29.76
N ARG A 337 -53.60 -48.72 -29.65
CA ARG A 337 -52.44 -49.23 -28.90
C ARG A 337 -51.11 -48.71 -29.45
N THR A 338 -50.91 -48.67 -30.77
CA THR A 338 -49.68 -48.12 -31.36
C THR A 338 -49.55 -46.63 -31.10
N ARG A 339 -50.62 -45.84 -31.28
CA ARG A 339 -50.64 -44.41 -30.91
C ARG A 339 -50.29 -44.16 -29.45
N LEU A 340 -50.83 -44.95 -28.53
CA LEU A 340 -50.54 -44.84 -27.10
C LEU A 340 -49.09 -45.24 -26.77
N LEU A 341 -48.53 -46.25 -27.44
CA LEU A 341 -47.11 -46.61 -27.30
C LEU A 341 -46.19 -45.50 -27.83
N GLU A 342 -46.48 -44.94 -29.02
CA GLU A 342 -45.73 -43.80 -29.54
C GLU A 342 -45.79 -42.58 -28.61
N GLN A 343 -46.95 -42.32 -28.00
CA GLN A 343 -47.11 -41.24 -27.02
C GLN A 343 -46.33 -41.52 -25.73
N PHE A 344 -46.33 -42.76 -25.25
CA PHE A 344 -45.52 -43.19 -24.12
C PHE A 344 -44.02 -43.01 -24.40
N ASP A 345 -43.53 -43.46 -25.57
CA ASP A 345 -42.13 -43.31 -25.96
C ASP A 345 -41.70 -41.85 -26.13
N ARG A 346 -42.61 -40.95 -26.55
CA ARG A 346 -42.37 -39.50 -26.56
C ARG A 346 -42.24 -38.96 -25.13
N ASN A 347 -43.17 -39.30 -24.25
CA ASN A 347 -43.15 -38.88 -22.85
C ASN A 347 -41.89 -39.39 -22.11
N VAL A 348 -41.41 -40.60 -22.40
CA VAL A 348 -40.15 -41.13 -21.84
C VAL A 348 -38.96 -40.32 -22.34
N ARG A 349 -38.86 -40.04 -23.65
CA ARG A 349 -37.80 -39.18 -24.21
C ARG A 349 -37.83 -37.75 -23.65
N GLU A 350 -39.02 -37.18 -23.47
CA GLU A 350 -39.18 -35.86 -22.85
C GLU A 350 -38.71 -35.87 -21.39
N ARG A 351 -39.12 -36.85 -20.58
CA ARG A 351 -38.65 -37.07 -19.21
C ARG A 351 -37.12 -37.16 -19.16
N ASP A 352 -36.53 -37.96 -20.04
CA ASP A 352 -35.07 -38.18 -20.06
C ASP A 352 -34.32 -36.90 -20.47
N SER A 353 -34.87 -36.10 -21.39
CA SER A 353 -34.34 -34.77 -21.73
C SER A 353 -34.49 -33.73 -20.63
N LEU A 354 -35.48 -33.88 -19.74
CA LEU A 354 -35.64 -33.03 -18.55
C LEU A 354 -34.68 -33.46 -17.44
N LEU A 355 -34.42 -34.77 -17.28
CA LEU A 355 -33.41 -35.30 -16.39
C LEU A 355 -32.00 -34.84 -16.81
N SER A 356 -31.63 -34.94 -18.09
CA SER A 356 -30.32 -34.46 -18.55
C SER A 356 -30.13 -32.96 -18.30
N LYS A 357 -31.14 -32.13 -18.59
CA LYS A 357 -31.11 -30.68 -18.28
C LYS A 357 -31.02 -30.39 -16.79
N LYS A 358 -31.67 -31.18 -15.94
CA LYS A 358 -31.56 -31.07 -14.48
C LYS A 358 -30.14 -31.40 -14.02
N ASP A 359 -29.53 -32.45 -14.56
CA ASP A 359 -28.19 -32.90 -14.15
C ASP A 359 -27.10 -31.95 -14.67
N GLU A 360 -27.27 -31.38 -15.88
CA GLU A 360 -26.50 -30.24 -16.39
C GLU A 360 -26.63 -29.01 -15.47
N ALA A 361 -27.84 -28.65 -15.06
CA ALA A 361 -28.09 -27.50 -14.19
C ALA A 361 -27.52 -27.70 -12.77
N LEU A 362 -27.56 -28.92 -12.22
CA LEU A 362 -26.93 -29.27 -10.95
C LEU A 362 -25.39 -29.21 -11.05
N SER A 363 -24.82 -29.65 -12.17
CA SER A 363 -23.39 -29.54 -12.45
C SER A 363 -22.94 -28.09 -12.64
N ALA A 364 -23.79 -27.25 -13.24
CA ALA A 364 -23.55 -25.81 -13.30
C ALA A 364 -23.64 -25.15 -11.91
N LEU A 365 -24.61 -25.54 -11.08
CA LEU A 365 -24.77 -25.04 -9.71
C LEU A 365 -23.52 -25.32 -8.86
N SER A 366 -23.02 -26.56 -8.83
CA SER A 366 -21.83 -26.91 -8.04
C SER A 366 -20.57 -26.16 -8.52
N ASN A 367 -20.42 -25.97 -9.83
CA ASN A 367 -19.35 -25.14 -10.40
C ASN A 367 -19.47 -23.67 -9.95
N PHE A 368 -20.69 -23.11 -9.88
CA PHE A 368 -20.90 -21.77 -9.34
C PHE A 368 -20.63 -21.70 -7.84
N GLU A 369 -21.07 -22.68 -7.04
CA GLU A 369 -20.82 -22.72 -5.59
C GLU A 369 -19.30 -22.73 -5.30
N HIS A 370 -18.53 -23.59 -5.96
CA HIS A 370 -17.08 -23.63 -5.80
C HIS A 370 -16.37 -22.36 -6.28
N SER A 371 -16.85 -21.72 -7.36
CA SER A 371 -16.30 -20.45 -7.86
C SER A 371 -16.67 -19.24 -6.99
N LEU A 372 -17.86 -19.26 -6.38
CA LEU A 372 -18.35 -18.23 -5.47
C LEU A 372 -17.64 -18.29 -4.12
N VAL A 373 -17.39 -19.47 -3.55
CA VAL A 373 -16.73 -19.59 -2.23
C VAL A 373 -15.36 -18.91 -2.23
N ALA A 374 -14.49 -19.20 -3.20
CA ALA A 374 -13.17 -18.57 -3.30
C ALA A 374 -13.25 -17.04 -3.45
N SER A 375 -14.09 -16.55 -4.37
CA SER A 375 -14.22 -15.11 -4.63
C SER A 375 -14.94 -14.33 -3.52
N VAL A 376 -15.84 -14.97 -2.77
CA VAL A 376 -16.53 -14.38 -1.60
C VAL A 376 -15.62 -14.34 -0.37
N GLU A 377 -14.75 -15.33 -0.16
CA GLU A 377 -13.75 -15.29 0.91
C GLU A 377 -12.71 -14.19 0.67
N GLU A 378 -12.17 -14.08 -0.55
CA GLU A 378 -11.27 -12.98 -0.96
C GLU A 378 -11.95 -11.61 -0.80
N TYR A 379 -13.19 -11.46 -1.29
CA TYR A 379 -13.96 -10.22 -1.13
C TYR A 379 -14.22 -9.85 0.34
N ASN A 380 -14.50 -10.83 1.20
CA ASN A 380 -14.70 -10.58 2.64
C ASN A 380 -13.41 -10.20 3.36
N ALA A 381 -12.26 -10.74 2.95
CA ALA A 381 -10.95 -10.33 3.44
C ALA A 381 -10.59 -8.91 2.99
N ASP A 382 -10.79 -8.56 1.71
CA ASP A 382 -10.58 -7.21 1.22
C ASP A 382 -11.51 -6.19 1.90
N LYS A 383 -12.77 -6.57 2.13
CA LYS A 383 -13.75 -5.76 2.87
C LYS A 383 -13.33 -5.48 4.31
N SER A 384 -12.78 -6.47 5.03
CA SER A 384 -12.32 -6.25 6.42
C SER A 384 -11.08 -5.33 6.45
N ILE A 385 -10.12 -5.54 5.57
CA ILE A 385 -8.94 -4.67 5.39
C ILE A 385 -9.35 -3.24 5.05
N LEU A 386 -10.37 -3.05 4.20
CA LEU A 386 -10.87 -1.72 3.84
C LEU A 386 -11.54 -1.02 5.03
N LEU A 387 -12.31 -1.75 5.83
CA LEU A 387 -12.95 -1.23 7.05
C LEU A 387 -11.92 -0.80 8.11
N GLU A 388 -10.84 -1.57 8.30
CA GLU A 388 -9.73 -1.19 9.18
C GLU A 388 -9.03 0.09 8.70
N ARG A 389 -8.78 0.22 7.39
CA ARG A 389 -8.20 1.43 6.80
C ARG A 389 -9.10 2.65 7.01
N ILE A 390 -10.42 2.50 6.87
CA ILE A 390 -11.40 3.56 7.16
C ILE A 390 -11.38 3.94 8.64
N ALA A 391 -11.32 2.96 9.56
CA ALA A 391 -11.23 3.22 10.99
C ALA A 391 -9.95 3.99 11.36
N MET A 392 -8.79 3.60 10.81
CA MET A 392 -7.53 4.34 10.99
C MET A 392 -7.59 5.76 10.44
N GLN A 393 -8.22 5.98 9.29
CA GLN A 393 -8.38 7.32 8.72
C GLN A 393 -9.30 8.21 9.58
N LYS A 394 -10.42 7.67 10.07
CA LYS A 394 -11.31 8.38 11.01
C LYS A 394 -10.60 8.78 12.31
N LYS A 395 -9.74 7.90 12.85
CA LYS A 395 -8.93 8.23 14.04
C LYS A 395 -7.98 9.41 13.77
N ARG A 396 -7.25 9.39 12.65
CA ARG A 396 -6.37 10.50 12.23
C ARG A 396 -7.13 11.80 11.97
N GLU A 397 -8.37 11.73 11.50
CA GLU A 397 -9.23 12.90 11.32
C GLU A 397 -9.63 13.50 12.66
N LEU A 398 -10.00 12.66 13.65
CA LEU A 398 -10.32 13.09 15.01
C LEU A 398 -9.11 13.74 15.70
N GLU A 399 -7.93 13.10 15.63
CA GLU A 399 -6.67 13.64 16.16
C GLU A 399 -6.37 15.03 15.57
N ARG A 400 -6.55 15.22 14.25
CA ARG A 400 -6.38 16.53 13.60
C ARG A 400 -7.44 17.56 14.00
N LYS A 401 -8.68 17.14 14.27
CA LYS A 401 -9.73 18.03 14.78
C LYS A 401 -9.41 18.50 16.20
N ASN A 402 -8.90 17.62 17.05
CA ASN A 402 -8.47 17.96 18.42
C ASN A 402 -7.28 18.93 18.40
N LEU A 403 -6.22 18.61 17.64
CA LEU A 403 -5.08 19.53 17.44
C LEU A 403 -5.49 20.91 16.87
N LYS A 404 -6.60 21.00 16.13
CA LYS A 404 -7.15 22.27 15.65
C LYS A 404 -7.90 23.03 16.74
N LYS A 405 -8.57 22.34 17.67
CA LYS A 405 -9.21 22.95 18.86
C LYS A 405 -8.16 23.51 19.81
N GLU A 406 -7.19 22.68 20.22
CA GLU A 406 -6.06 23.07 21.09
C GLU A 406 -5.33 24.30 20.56
N ARG A 407 -5.04 24.35 19.25
CA ARG A 407 -4.44 25.52 18.60
C ARG A 407 -5.38 26.72 18.50
N GLY A 408 -6.69 26.49 18.43
CA GLY A 408 -7.70 27.54 18.43
C GLY A 408 -7.81 28.21 19.81
N GLU A 409 -7.84 27.40 20.86
CA GLU A 409 -7.81 27.80 22.28
C GLU A 409 -6.55 28.64 22.56
N LEU A 410 -5.36 28.11 22.27
CA LEU A 410 -4.10 28.86 22.43
C LEU A 410 -4.06 30.19 21.65
N LEU A 411 -4.68 30.26 20.46
CA LEU A 411 -4.78 31.52 19.70
C LEU A 411 -5.80 32.50 20.30
N MET A 412 -6.86 32.00 20.95
CA MET A 412 -7.78 32.83 21.74
C MET A 412 -7.08 33.38 22.98
N ASP A 413 -6.30 32.58 23.70
CA ASP A 413 -5.56 33.02 24.90
C ASP A 413 -4.53 34.09 24.55
N VAL A 414 -3.74 33.88 23.49
CA VAL A 414 -2.79 34.89 22.97
C VAL A 414 -3.52 36.17 22.58
N ARG A 415 -4.70 36.08 21.95
CA ARG A 415 -5.50 37.25 21.59
C ARG A 415 -6.05 37.97 22.82
N ALA A 416 -6.55 37.25 23.82
CA ALA A 416 -7.05 37.82 25.07
C ALA A 416 -5.91 38.51 25.85
N ALA A 417 -4.73 37.88 25.94
CA ALA A 417 -3.54 38.47 26.52
C ALA A 417 -3.12 39.76 25.80
N LEU A 418 -3.14 39.78 24.46
CA LEU A 418 -2.85 40.99 23.68
C LEU A 418 -3.91 42.08 23.89
N GLN A 419 -5.20 41.74 23.97
CA GLN A 419 -6.27 42.70 24.27
C GLN A 419 -6.11 43.30 25.68
N ASN A 420 -5.75 42.47 26.68
CA ASN A 420 -5.42 42.92 28.03
C ASN A 420 -4.19 43.86 28.05
N MET A 421 -3.15 43.54 27.27
CA MET A 421 -1.99 44.44 27.10
C MET A 421 -2.39 45.77 26.45
N VAL A 422 -3.23 45.77 25.40
CA VAL A 422 -3.74 47.03 24.80
C VAL A 422 -4.54 47.85 25.83
N ALA A 423 -5.38 47.19 26.64
CA ALA A 423 -6.18 47.84 27.68
C ALA A 423 -5.31 48.50 28.76
N MET A 424 -4.29 47.80 29.26
CA MET A 424 -3.30 48.36 30.21
C MET A 424 -2.50 49.53 29.61
N LEU A 425 -2.36 49.57 28.28
CA LEU A 425 -1.64 50.61 27.55
C LEU A 425 -2.54 51.74 27.00
N VAL A 426 -3.82 51.81 27.41
CA VAL A 426 -4.74 52.89 26.97
C VAL A 426 -4.24 54.29 27.35
N CYS A 427 -3.61 54.43 28.51
CA CYS A 427 -3.06 55.71 28.98
C CYS A 427 -1.82 56.18 28.19
N VAL A 428 -1.23 55.32 27.35
CA VAL A 428 -0.07 55.65 26.51
C VAL A 428 -0.53 56.39 25.25
N LYS A 429 -0.92 57.65 25.44
CA LYS A 429 -1.07 58.59 24.33
C LYS A 429 0.31 59.06 23.90
N ARG A 430 0.52 59.12 22.58
CA ARG A 430 1.75 59.70 22.02
C ARG A 430 1.84 61.16 22.47
N GLY A 431 2.96 61.54 23.08
CA GLY A 431 3.33 62.95 23.11
C GLY A 431 3.60 63.40 21.68
N ASP A 432 2.59 63.98 21.02
CA ASP A 432 2.83 64.71 19.78
C ASP A 432 3.88 65.77 20.06
N ARG A 433 4.86 65.90 19.17
CA ARG A 433 5.96 66.85 19.34
C ARG A 433 5.38 68.25 19.39
N VAL A 434 5.31 68.81 20.59
CA VAL A 434 4.77 70.15 20.85
C VAL A 434 5.59 71.16 20.05
N ALA A 435 4.99 71.65 18.97
CA ALA A 435 5.37 72.93 18.40
C ALA A 435 4.99 73.99 19.44
N ALA A 436 5.99 74.67 20.00
CA ALA A 436 5.76 75.61 21.09
C ALA A 436 4.96 76.83 20.61
N LYS A 437 3.69 76.95 21.04
CA LYS A 437 3.15 78.21 21.61
C LYS A 437 1.78 78.09 22.29
N ARG A 438 1.85 78.38 23.60
CA ARG A 438 0.81 78.89 24.54
C ARG A 438 -0.24 77.91 25.10
N PRO A 439 -0.55 78.01 26.42
CA PRO A 439 -1.48 77.11 27.11
C PRO A 439 -2.83 77.77 27.42
N THR A 440 -3.91 76.98 27.37
CA THR A 440 -5.13 77.25 28.14
C THR A 440 -5.82 75.95 28.53
N GLU A 441 -5.93 75.76 29.84
CA GLU A 441 -6.95 75.02 30.62
C GLU A 441 -7.24 73.52 30.41
N GLU A 442 -7.43 72.93 31.59
CA GLU A 442 -7.82 71.56 31.89
C GLU A 442 -9.21 71.23 31.35
N SER A 443 -9.38 70.01 30.84
CA SER A 443 -10.68 69.33 30.92
C SER A 443 -10.49 67.82 30.88
N ASP A 444 -10.81 67.18 32.00
CA ASP A 444 -11.02 65.73 32.06
C ASP A 444 -12.15 65.34 31.10
N VAL A 445 -11.80 64.63 30.03
CA VAL A 445 -12.77 63.90 29.20
C VAL A 445 -12.27 62.46 29.08
N PRO A 446 -13.07 61.45 29.48
CA PRO A 446 -12.60 60.09 29.63
C PRO A 446 -12.12 59.54 28.29
N THR A 447 -11.00 58.82 28.32
CA THR A 447 -10.44 58.12 27.16
C THR A 447 -11.50 57.24 26.52
N THR A 448 -12.03 57.68 25.38
CA THR A 448 -12.87 56.85 24.52
C THR A 448 -12.09 55.58 24.21
N ILE A 449 -12.61 54.45 24.68
CA ILE A 449 -12.01 53.12 24.47
C ILE A 449 -11.80 52.94 22.97
N GLU A 450 -10.54 52.89 22.54
CA GLU A 450 -10.19 52.62 21.14
C GLU A 450 -10.89 51.32 20.73
N LYS A 451 -11.60 51.34 19.59
CA LYS A 451 -12.36 50.18 19.09
C LYS A 451 -11.43 48.96 19.08
N MET A 452 -11.66 48.01 19.99
CA MET A 452 -10.78 46.85 20.15
C MET A 452 -10.73 46.05 18.84
N GLU A 453 -9.58 46.10 18.18
CA GLU A 453 -9.35 45.38 16.93
C GLU A 453 -9.49 43.87 17.16
N ALA A 454 -10.20 43.20 16.25
CA ALA A 454 -10.45 41.76 16.36
C ALA A 454 -9.29 40.90 15.82
N GLU A 455 -8.31 41.51 15.15
CA GLU A 455 -7.24 40.79 14.46
C GLU A 455 -5.97 40.74 15.31
N GLY A 456 -5.50 39.53 15.63
CA GLY A 456 -4.36 39.33 16.54
C GLY A 456 -3.05 39.98 16.08
N LEU A 457 -2.84 40.09 14.76
CA LEU A 457 -1.67 40.77 14.19
C LEU A 457 -1.77 42.30 14.30
N ALA A 458 -2.97 42.86 14.11
CA ALA A 458 -3.23 44.28 14.31
C ALA A 458 -3.02 44.66 15.79
N LEU A 459 -3.61 43.89 16.71
CA LEU A 459 -3.39 44.00 18.16
C LEU A 459 -1.91 43.94 18.53
N LEU A 460 -1.16 42.95 18.04
CA LEU A 460 0.28 42.83 18.28
C LEU A 460 1.06 44.05 17.78
N SER A 461 0.71 44.58 16.59
CA SER A 461 1.32 45.81 16.06
C SER A 461 0.99 47.04 16.91
N THR A 462 -0.19 47.08 17.52
CA THR A 462 -0.66 48.18 18.38
C THR A 462 0.01 48.12 19.76
N VAL A 463 0.13 46.92 20.37
CA VAL A 463 0.94 46.70 21.58
C VAL A 463 2.40 47.08 21.32
N GLY A 464 3.01 46.57 20.26
CA GLY A 464 4.41 46.86 19.92
C GLY A 464 4.68 48.36 19.74
N ARG A 465 3.77 49.08 19.06
CA ARG A 465 3.85 50.55 18.92
C ARG A 465 3.72 51.28 20.26
N LYS A 466 2.78 50.89 21.12
CA LYS A 466 2.57 51.54 22.44
C LYS A 466 3.69 51.23 23.44
N VAL A 467 4.20 49.99 23.48
CA VAL A 467 5.37 49.63 24.30
C VAL A 467 6.63 50.36 23.80
N GLY A 468 6.83 50.46 22.47
CA GLY A 468 7.91 51.26 21.90
C GLY A 468 7.81 52.76 22.24
N ALA A 469 6.60 53.30 22.30
CA ALA A 469 6.36 54.68 22.74
C ALA A 469 6.66 54.87 24.23
N LEU A 470 6.23 53.96 25.11
CA LEU A 470 6.62 53.97 26.54
C LEU A 470 8.13 53.94 26.72
N PHE A 471 8.81 53.02 26.02
CA PHE A 471 10.26 52.87 26.09
C PHE A 471 11.00 54.12 25.59
N GLY A 472 10.46 54.80 24.55
CA GLY A 472 10.99 56.08 24.06
C GLY A 472 10.62 57.31 24.91
N MET A 473 9.61 57.21 25.77
CA MET A 473 9.27 58.26 26.75
C MET A 473 10.05 58.10 28.06
N SER A 474 10.44 56.88 28.41
CA SER A 474 11.27 56.61 29.57
C SER A 474 12.76 56.80 29.24
N ASN A 475 13.25 58.04 29.42
CA ASN A 475 14.69 58.36 29.37
C ASN A 475 15.43 57.78 30.60
N PHE A 476 15.42 56.46 30.75
CA PHE A 476 16.28 55.75 31.70
C PHE A 476 17.62 55.47 31.04
N GLU A 477 18.65 56.22 31.45
CA GLU A 477 20.03 55.77 31.28
C GLU A 477 20.23 54.55 32.19
N PHE A 478 20.35 53.37 31.58
CA PHE A 478 20.65 52.14 32.29
C PHE A 478 22.17 52.01 32.48
N ASP A 479 22.64 52.19 33.72
CA ASP A 479 23.92 51.61 34.15
C ASP A 479 23.91 50.10 33.88
N LYS A 480 25.03 49.55 33.39
CA LYS A 480 25.15 48.12 33.03
C LYS A 480 24.69 47.19 34.16
N ASP A 481 25.08 47.50 35.40
CA ASP A 481 24.71 46.76 36.61
C ASP A 481 23.20 46.77 36.88
N ARG A 482 22.47 47.82 36.47
CA ARG A 482 21.01 47.89 36.57
C ARG A 482 20.35 47.13 35.44
N GLU A 483 20.93 47.14 34.24
CA GLU A 483 20.44 46.34 33.12
C GLU A 483 20.60 44.84 33.36
N GLU A 484 21.73 44.41 33.93
CA GLU A 484 21.95 43.01 34.34
C GLU A 484 20.98 42.59 35.45
N LYS A 485 20.80 43.41 36.51
CA LYS A 485 19.79 43.13 37.55
C LYS A 485 18.35 43.10 37.00
N ALA A 486 18.02 43.95 36.03
CA ALA A 486 16.71 43.93 35.38
C ALA A 486 16.52 42.66 34.52
N LYS A 487 17.58 42.19 33.83
CA LYS A 487 17.58 40.91 33.09
C LYS A 487 17.44 39.73 34.03
N ASP A 488 18.13 39.71 35.17
CA ASP A 488 18.02 38.67 36.19
C ASP A 488 16.63 38.65 36.84
N LEU A 489 16.07 39.82 37.17
CA LEU A 489 14.70 39.93 37.70
C LEU A 489 13.66 39.48 36.65
N TYR A 490 13.83 39.83 35.38
CA TYR A 490 12.95 39.36 34.30
C TYR A 490 13.10 37.86 34.05
N GLN A 491 14.32 37.31 34.07
CA GLN A 491 14.54 35.85 33.99
C GLN A 491 13.91 35.14 35.19
N THR A 492 14.03 35.69 36.39
CA THR A 492 13.42 35.15 37.63
C THR A 492 11.88 35.22 37.57
N TYR A 493 11.33 36.32 37.04
CA TYR A 493 9.89 36.43 36.80
C TYR A 493 9.41 35.43 35.75
N VAL A 494 10.11 35.30 34.62
CA VAL A 494 9.77 34.35 33.54
C VAL A 494 9.93 32.89 33.99
N SER A 495 10.93 32.57 34.83
CA SER A 495 11.09 31.22 35.39
C SER A 495 10.02 30.92 36.44
N ASN A 496 9.65 31.88 37.29
CA ASN A 496 8.52 31.74 38.23
C ASN A 496 7.15 31.69 37.53
N TYR A 497 6.97 32.38 36.41
CA TYR A 497 5.74 32.32 35.62
C TYR A 497 5.66 30.99 34.83
N ARG A 498 6.79 30.51 34.30
CA ARG A 498 6.86 29.19 33.64
C ARG A 498 6.82 28.01 34.60
N SER A 499 7.23 28.17 35.86
CA SER A 499 6.97 27.16 36.89
C SER A 499 5.51 27.17 37.26
N LYS A 500 4.90 28.34 37.52
CA LYS A 500 3.45 28.46 37.74
C LYS A 500 2.62 27.81 36.65
N ILE A 501 2.81 28.15 35.37
CA ILE A 501 2.07 27.48 34.26
C ILE A 501 2.26 25.96 34.25
N LYS A 502 3.42 25.45 34.67
CA LYS A 502 3.69 23.99 34.71
C LYS A 502 3.15 23.28 35.95
N PHE A 503 2.76 24.01 36.99
CA PHE A 503 2.30 23.47 38.27
C PHE A 503 0.90 23.99 38.67
N GLU A 504 0.30 24.92 37.92
CA GLU A 504 -1.09 25.38 38.08
C GLU A 504 -2.09 24.38 37.48
N ASP A 505 -1.71 23.64 36.43
CA ASP A 505 -2.45 22.45 35.96
C ASP A 505 -2.49 21.32 37.02
N GLU A 506 -1.59 21.37 38.03
CA GLU A 506 -1.58 20.48 39.20
C GLU A 506 -2.25 21.10 40.44
N ALA A 507 -2.81 22.32 40.35
CA ALA A 507 -3.45 23.01 41.47
C ALA A 507 -4.97 22.82 41.54
N GLU A 508 -5.61 22.40 40.44
CA GLU A 508 -7.00 21.87 40.44
C GLU A 508 -7.06 20.33 40.49
N ALA A 509 -5.93 19.65 40.26
CA ALA A 509 -5.75 18.33 40.84
C ALA A 509 -5.67 18.48 42.37
N GLU A 510 -6.13 17.46 43.10
CA GLU A 510 -5.89 17.38 44.54
C GLU A 510 -4.39 17.59 44.80
N PRO A 511 -3.99 18.22 45.92
CA PRO A 511 -2.59 18.24 46.29
C PRO A 511 -2.14 16.80 46.41
N THR A 512 -1.43 16.32 45.38
CA THR A 512 -0.58 15.14 45.45
C THR A 512 0.64 15.56 46.25
N GLY A 513 0.38 15.95 47.50
CA GLY A 513 1.31 15.81 48.57
C GLY A 513 1.85 14.40 48.44
N LEU A 514 3.17 14.29 48.46
CA LEU A 514 3.85 13.03 48.50
C LEU A 514 3.64 12.40 49.90
N ILE A 515 2.37 12.13 50.22
CA ILE A 515 1.99 10.99 51.04
C ILE A 515 2.48 9.81 50.22
N VAL A 516 3.76 9.46 50.42
CA VAL A 516 4.19 8.09 50.24
C VAL A 516 3.41 7.32 51.30
N GLU A 517 2.15 7.01 51.00
CA GLU A 517 1.48 5.90 51.62
C GLU A 517 2.42 4.74 51.34
N HIS A 518 3.15 4.37 52.38
CA HIS A 518 3.78 3.07 52.43
C HIS A 518 2.61 2.12 52.62
N GLU A 519 1.83 1.89 51.54
CA GLU A 519 1.30 0.57 51.29
C GLU A 519 2.51 -0.34 51.44
N ALA A 520 2.56 -1.02 52.58
CA ALA A 520 3.55 -2.04 52.85
C ALA A 520 3.21 -3.20 51.93
N ILE A 521 3.57 -3.06 50.65
CA ILE A 521 3.65 -4.15 49.68
C ILE A 521 4.63 -5.12 50.32
N ASP A 522 4.07 -6.14 50.96
CA ASP A 522 4.83 -7.15 51.65
C ASP A 522 5.77 -7.79 50.64
N SER A 523 7.06 -7.46 50.76
CA SER A 523 8.09 -7.89 49.81
C SER A 523 8.32 -9.40 49.81
N SER A 524 7.67 -10.14 50.72
CA SER A 524 7.59 -11.61 50.68
C SER A 524 6.59 -12.14 49.63
N VAL A 525 5.61 -11.34 49.18
CA VAL A 525 4.57 -11.76 48.24
C VAL A 525 4.94 -11.34 46.80
N PRO A 526 5.40 -12.27 45.92
CA PRO A 526 5.83 -11.91 44.58
C PRO A 526 4.67 -11.44 43.72
N THR A 527 4.83 -10.28 43.07
CA THR A 527 3.80 -9.72 42.18
C THR A 527 3.55 -10.61 40.96
N ARG A 528 2.35 -10.49 40.35
CA ARG A 528 1.94 -11.26 39.15
C ARG A 528 2.97 -11.21 38.01
N ALA A 529 3.69 -10.09 37.87
CA ALA A 529 4.78 -9.95 36.90
C ALA A 529 5.99 -10.82 37.25
N GLU A 530 6.41 -10.85 38.51
CA GLU A 530 7.49 -11.71 39.00
C GLU A 530 7.13 -13.19 38.95
N ILE A 531 5.88 -13.56 39.27
CA ILE A 531 5.40 -14.94 39.14
C ILE A 531 5.49 -15.39 37.68
N LYS A 532 5.05 -14.54 36.72
CA LYS A 532 5.22 -14.84 35.29
C LYS A 532 6.70 -14.91 34.87
N LEU A 533 7.56 -14.06 35.42
CA LEU A 533 8.99 -14.03 35.07
C LEU A 533 9.76 -15.23 35.67
N LYS A 534 9.43 -15.66 36.90
CA LYS A 534 9.92 -16.89 37.53
C LYS A 534 9.40 -18.13 36.79
N SER A 535 8.12 -18.17 36.42
CA SER A 535 7.53 -19.24 35.62
C SER A 535 8.20 -19.36 34.24
N LYS A 536 8.41 -18.23 33.53
CA LYS A 536 9.14 -18.21 32.26
C LYS A 536 10.57 -18.75 32.42
N ARG A 537 11.31 -18.31 33.44
CA ARG A 537 12.67 -18.81 33.74
C ARG A 537 12.68 -20.30 34.11
N ALA A 538 11.65 -20.81 34.78
CA ALA A 538 11.55 -22.24 35.13
C ALA A 538 11.28 -23.11 33.88
N VAL A 539 10.46 -22.64 32.94
CA VAL A 539 10.27 -23.29 31.64
C VAL A 539 11.57 -23.25 30.83
N GLU A 540 12.21 -22.08 30.71
CA GLU A 540 13.51 -21.92 30.03
C GLU A 540 14.64 -22.76 30.65
N ALA A 541 14.58 -23.07 31.95
CA ALA A 541 15.52 -23.95 32.63
C ALA A 541 15.23 -25.43 32.38
N ARG A 542 13.96 -25.85 32.32
CA ARG A 542 13.59 -27.22 31.92
C ARG A 542 13.97 -27.51 30.47
N SER A 543 13.68 -26.60 29.55
CA SER A 543 14.08 -26.70 28.12
C SER A 543 15.60 -26.54 27.85
N ARG A 544 16.43 -26.63 28.90
CA ARG A 544 17.90 -26.70 28.84
C ARG A 544 18.47 -27.95 29.56
N LEU A 545 17.60 -28.77 30.14
CA LEU A 545 17.92 -30.02 30.83
C LEU A 545 17.34 -31.26 30.11
N GLU A 546 16.39 -31.04 29.20
CA GLU A 546 16.18 -31.85 27.98
C GLU A 546 17.17 -31.42 26.88
#